data_AF-A0A2S9G518-F1
#
_entry.id   AF-A0A2S9G518-F1
#
_cell.length_a   1.000
_cell.length_b   1.000
_cell.length_c   1.000
_cell.angle_alpha   90.00
_cell.angle_beta   90.00
_cell.angle_gamma   90.00
#
_symmetry.space_group_name_H-M   'P 1'
#
loop_
_entity.id
_entity.type
_entity.pdbx_description
1 polymer ?
#
loop_
_entity_poly.entity_id
_entity_poly.type
_entity_poly.pdbx_seq_one_letter_code
_entity_poly.pdbx_strand_id
1 'polypeptide(L)'
;VAPHHELSAGFMAEAASRMTGKPGLCIGTLGPGVANIAGAMMFALVENSPVIFLGGQRARVTERRVRRGRIQFIQQEGLFTPSVK
;
A
#
# COMPACT_ATOMS: atom_id res chain seq x y z
N VAL A 1 11.19 -2.30 10.21
CA VAL A 1 11.25 -3.78 10.04
C VAL A 1 10.94 -4.09 8.59
N ALA A 2 11.60 -5.08 7.97
CA ALA A 2 11.44 -5.41 6.56
C ALA A 2 11.05 -6.90 6.38
N PRO A 3 9.77 -7.24 6.54
CA PRO A 3 9.31 -8.62 6.35
C PRO A 3 9.32 -8.98 4.85
N HIS A 4 9.44 -10.27 4.55
CA HIS A 4 9.45 -10.78 3.18
C HIS A 4 8.10 -10.62 2.45
N HIS A 5 7.00 -10.59 3.19
CA HIS A 5 5.65 -10.49 2.63
C HIS A 5 5.04 -9.13 2.96
N GLU A 6 4.50 -8.44 1.94
CA GLU A 6 4.03 -7.07 2.10
C GLU A 6 2.75 -6.98 2.95
N LEU A 7 1.85 -7.96 2.83
CA LEU A 7 0.70 -8.09 3.74
C LEU A 7 1.12 -8.12 5.22
N SER A 8 2.18 -8.87 5.56
CA SER A 8 2.72 -8.91 6.92
C SER A 8 3.25 -7.54 7.35
N ALA A 9 3.90 -6.78 6.45
CA ALA A 9 4.34 -5.42 6.75
C ALA A 9 3.17 -4.52 7.15
N GLY A 10 2.04 -4.60 6.45
CA GLY A 10 0.84 -3.83 6.74
C GLY A 10 0.26 -4.16 8.13
N PHE A 11 0.08 -5.44 8.44
CA PHE A 11 -0.43 -5.86 9.75
C PHE A 11 0.55 -5.55 10.89
N MET A 12 1.85 -5.60 10.65
CA MET A 12 2.85 -5.20 11.66
C MET A 12 2.77 -3.70 11.95
N ALA A 13 2.57 -2.86 10.94
CA ALA A 13 2.40 -1.42 11.12
C ALA A 13 1.10 -1.10 11.88
N GLU A 14 0.03 -1.83 11.59
CA GLU A 14 -1.26 -1.75 12.27
C GLU A 14 -1.14 -2.12 13.76
N ALA A 15 -0.55 -3.29 14.06
CA ALA A 15 -0.34 -3.74 15.43
C ALA A 15 0.55 -2.78 16.22
N ALA A 16 1.64 -2.30 15.60
CA ALA A 16 2.52 -1.30 16.22
C ALA A 16 1.77 0.00 16.53
N SER A 17 0.86 0.42 15.65
CA SER A 17 0.05 1.61 15.87
C SER A 17 -0.84 1.46 17.11
N ARG A 18 -1.53 0.33 17.26
CA ARG A 18 -2.36 0.05 18.43
C ARG A 18 -1.56 -0.04 19.72
N MET A 19 -0.42 -0.72 19.70
CA MET A 19 0.41 -0.93 20.89
C MET A 19 1.03 0.37 21.41
N THR A 20 1.36 1.30 20.50
CA THR A 20 2.09 2.53 20.86
C THR A 20 1.19 3.75 20.98
N GLY A 21 -0.05 3.68 20.49
CA GLY A 21 -0.94 4.83 20.37
C GLY A 21 -0.46 5.89 19.36
N LYS A 22 0.54 5.57 18.53
CA LYS A 22 1.12 6.46 17.52
C LYS A 22 0.76 5.97 16.11
N PRO A 23 0.79 6.84 15.09
CA PRO A 23 0.56 6.40 13.72
C PRO A 23 1.59 5.35 13.27
N GLY A 24 1.10 4.26 12.69
CA GLY A 24 1.95 3.24 12.04
C GLY A 24 2.36 3.68 10.63
N LEU A 25 3.50 3.19 10.13
CA LEU A 25 3.96 3.42 8.76
C LEU A 25 4.27 2.09 8.08
N CYS A 26 3.67 1.87 6.90
CA CYS A 26 3.98 0.76 6.02
C CYS A 26 4.40 1.29 4.64
N ILE A 27 5.53 0.82 4.13
CA ILE A 27 6.07 1.24 2.83
C ILE A 27 6.10 0.02 1.90
N GLY A 28 5.45 0.16 0.75
CA GLY A 28 5.41 -0.84 -0.32
C GLY A 28 5.98 -0.28 -1.62
N THR A 29 6.48 -1.18 -2.46
CA THR A 29 6.84 -0.80 -3.83
C THR A 29 5.59 -0.61 -4.71
N LEU A 30 5.80 -0.19 -5.95
CA LEU A 30 4.74 0.00 -6.95
C LEU A 30 4.19 -1.35 -7.47
N GLY A 31 3.00 -1.30 -8.07
CA GLY A 31 2.38 -2.46 -8.71
C GLY A 31 2.00 -3.56 -7.71
N PRO A 32 2.50 -4.80 -7.88
CA PRO A 32 2.17 -5.91 -6.98
C PRO A 32 2.52 -5.65 -5.51
N GLY A 33 3.59 -4.90 -5.24
CA GLY A 33 4.05 -4.66 -3.87
C GLY A 33 3.01 -3.92 -3.03
N VAL A 34 2.46 -2.82 -3.54
CA VAL A 34 1.37 -2.10 -2.86
C VAL A 34 0.06 -2.88 -2.91
N ALA A 35 -0.21 -3.62 -3.99
CA ALA A 35 -1.41 -4.46 -4.09
C ALA A 35 -1.45 -5.55 -3.00
N ASN A 36 -0.32 -6.16 -2.67
CA ASN A 36 -0.22 -7.16 -1.61
C ASN A 36 -0.48 -6.59 -0.20
N ILE A 37 -0.36 -5.26 -0.01
CA ILE A 37 -0.64 -4.59 1.27
C ILE A 37 -2.14 -4.27 1.41
N ALA A 38 -2.91 -4.29 0.31
CA ALA A 38 -4.29 -3.82 0.26
C ALA A 38 -5.20 -4.43 1.34
N GLY A 39 -5.04 -5.72 1.64
CA GLY A 39 -5.81 -6.38 2.71
C GLY A 39 -5.59 -5.74 4.08
N ALA A 40 -4.36 -5.34 4.40
CA ALA A 40 -4.04 -4.63 5.63
C ALA A 40 -4.54 -3.16 5.61
N MET A 41 -4.57 -2.52 4.43
CA MET A 41 -5.15 -1.17 4.27
C MET A 41 -6.65 -1.17 4.59
N MET A 42 -7.38 -2.11 3.99
CA MET A 42 -8.81 -2.29 4.22
C MET A 42 -9.10 -2.61 5.69
N PHE A 43 -8.29 -3.49 6.29
CA PHE A 43 -8.41 -3.81 7.71
C PHE A 43 -8.19 -2.58 8.60
N ALA A 44 -7.11 -1.82 8.38
CA ALA A 44 -6.83 -0.61 9.14
C ALA A 44 -7.93 0.45 8.99
N LEU A 45 -8.55 0.56 7.81
CA LEU A 45 -9.69 1.44 7.57
C LEU A 45 -10.91 1.04 8.41
N VAL A 46 -11.31 -0.23 8.36
CA VAL A 46 -12.47 -0.77 9.11
C VAL A 46 -12.28 -0.65 10.61
N GLU A 47 -11.06 -0.94 11.08
CA GLU A 47 -10.70 -0.89 12.49
C GLU A 47 -10.37 0.51 13.00
N ASN A 48 -10.38 1.51 12.11
CA ASN A 48 -10.06 2.89 12.43
C ASN A 48 -8.65 3.08 13.04
N SER A 49 -7.70 2.21 12.67
CA SER A 49 -6.30 2.27 13.10
C SER A 49 -5.54 3.35 12.32
N PRO A 50 -4.77 4.24 12.99
CA PRO A 50 -4.04 5.31 12.31
C PRO A 50 -2.77 4.76 11.64
N VAL A 51 -2.90 4.26 10.41
CA VAL A 51 -1.77 3.73 9.62
C VAL A 51 -1.60 4.54 8.33
N ILE A 52 -0.36 4.95 8.07
CA ILE A 52 0.05 5.60 6.83
C ILE A 52 0.64 4.52 5.91
N PHE A 53 0.09 4.41 4.71
CA PHE A 53 0.60 3.52 3.67
C PHE A 53 1.25 4.34 2.56
N LEU A 54 2.53 4.08 2.27
CA LEU A 54 3.27 4.70 1.19
C LEU A 54 3.57 3.65 0.11
N GLY A 55 2.99 3.84 -1.08
CA GLY A 55 3.27 3.04 -2.25
C GLY A 55 4.10 3.81 -3.28
N GLY A 56 5.03 3.14 -3.95
CA GLY A 56 5.64 3.70 -5.15
C GLY A 56 4.63 3.85 -6.29
N GLN A 57 4.89 4.73 -7.26
CA GLN A 57 4.15 4.78 -8.53
C GLN A 57 5.11 5.16 -9.65
N ARG A 58 4.94 4.58 -10.85
CA ARG A 58 5.71 4.96 -12.03
C ARG A 58 5.31 6.37 -12.47
N ALA A 59 6.23 7.08 -13.10
CA ALA A 59 5.93 8.38 -13.70
C ALA A 59 4.75 8.28 -14.69
N ARG A 60 3.88 9.29 -14.67
CA ARG A 60 2.66 9.37 -15.51
C ARG A 60 2.93 9.22 -17.01
N VAL A 61 4.12 9.55 -17.49
CA VAL A 61 4.54 9.28 -18.89
C VAL A 61 4.43 7.81 -19.28
N THR A 62 4.51 6.89 -18.29
CA THR A 62 4.32 5.45 -18.49
C THR A 62 2.90 5.13 -19.00
N GLU A 63 1.90 5.95 -18.66
CA GLU A 63 0.52 5.83 -19.14
C GLU A 63 0.38 6.03 -20.65
N ARG A 64 1.30 6.77 -21.26
CA ARG A 64 1.28 7.13 -22.69
C ARG A 64 2.17 6.24 -23.54
N ARG A 65 2.85 5.25 -22.95
CA ARG A 65 3.73 4.34 -23.69
C ARG A 65 2.92 3.44 -24.63
N VAL A 66 3.39 3.35 -25.88
CA VAL A 66 2.81 2.58 -26.99
C VAL A 66 2.95 1.07 -26.80
N ARG A 67 3.99 0.60 -26.09
CA ARG A 67 4.17 -0.83 -25.79
C ARG A 67 3.12 -1.31 -24.78
N ARG A 68 2.47 -2.43 -25.10
CA ARG A 68 1.40 -3.07 -24.31
C ARG A 68 1.85 -3.68 -22.97
N GLY A 69 3.15 -3.80 -22.70
CA GLY A 69 3.69 -4.27 -21.42
C GLY A 69 4.30 -3.13 -20.61
N ARG A 70 3.73 -2.82 -19.45
CA ARG A 70 4.27 -1.82 -18.51
C ARG A 70 4.65 -2.55 -17.23
N ILE A 71 5.92 -2.89 -17.10
CA ILE A 71 6.45 -3.64 -15.96
C ILE A 71 6.07 -2.92 -14.67
N GLN A 72 5.38 -3.66 -13.79
CA GLN A 72 4.89 -3.23 -12.49
C GLN A 72 4.05 -1.93 -12.51
N PHE A 73 3.44 -1.57 -13.63
CA PHE A 73 2.55 -0.41 -13.70
C PHE A 73 1.10 -0.85 -13.59
N ILE A 74 0.39 -0.28 -12.61
CA ILE A 74 -1.07 -0.35 -12.50
C ILE A 74 -1.60 1.05 -12.14
N GLN A 75 -2.84 1.35 -12.50
CA GLN A 75 -3.51 2.55 -11.99
C GLN A 75 -3.91 2.33 -10.53
N GLN A 76 -3.00 2.70 -9.62
CA GLN A 76 -3.10 2.41 -8.20
C GLN A 76 -4.16 3.25 -7.48
N GLU A 77 -4.39 4.49 -7.90
CA GLU A 77 -5.30 5.42 -7.22
C GLU A 77 -6.71 4.82 -7.10
N GLY A 78 -7.36 4.53 -8.22
CA GLY A 78 -8.70 3.95 -8.23
C GLY A 78 -8.82 2.56 -7.59
N LEU A 79 -7.70 1.85 -7.40
CA LEU A 79 -7.69 0.57 -6.69
C LEU A 79 -7.75 0.75 -5.17
N PHE A 80 -7.09 1.78 -4.64
CA PHE A 80 -6.91 1.94 -3.19
C PHE A 80 -7.73 3.07 -2.58
N THR A 81 -8.33 3.98 -3.38
CA THR A 81 -9.27 5.00 -2.89
C THR A 81 -10.31 4.45 -1.88
N PRO A 82 -10.98 3.30 -2.10
CA PRO A 82 -11.97 2.81 -1.14
C PRO A 82 -11.35 2.20 0.14
N SER A 83 -10.02 2.03 0.18
CA SER A 83 -9.29 1.38 1.29
C SER A 83 -8.56 2.37 2.20
N VAL A 84 -8.71 3.67 1.95
CA VAL A 84 -8.09 4.76 2.73
C VAL A 84 -9.12 5.88 2.96
N LYS A 85 -8.84 6.77 3.92
CA LYS A 85 -9.66 7.94 4.21
C LYS A 85 -9.34 9.12 3.30
#